data_AF-A0A172URL6-F1
#
_entry.id   AF-A0A172URL6-F1
#
_cell.length_a   1.000
_cell.length_b   1.000
_cell.length_c   1.000
_cell.angle_alpha   90.00
_cell.angle_beta   90.00
_cell.angle_gamma   90.00
#
_symmetry.space_group_name_H-M   'P 1'
#
loop_
_entity.id
_entity.type
_entity.pdbx_description
1 polymer ?
#
loop_
_entity_poly.entity_id
_entity_poly.type
_entity_poly.pdbx_seq_one_letter_code
_entity_poly.pdbx_strand_id
1 'polypeptide(L)'
;MSRYERIRDDLEQAERATSAEHALRHLRSVLTEVSQLLDEQLARAVVDDEMSIAAAGKSAGLTENAVGPRLASTPRLNPYVTSGDRITAEDVKRARNDKHARTPLPPADPPEPMRFKPRRNR
;
A
#
# COMPACT_ATOMS: atom_id res chain seq x y z
N MET A 1 -3.89 -14.54 11.05
CA MET A 1 -4.84 -14.47 9.92
C MET A 1 -4.18 -13.69 8.79
N SER A 2 -4.08 -14.26 7.60
CA SER A 2 -3.58 -13.59 6.41
C SER A 2 -4.52 -12.45 5.99
N ARG A 3 -4.01 -11.50 5.21
CA ARG A 3 -4.84 -10.38 4.73
C ARG A 3 -5.99 -10.86 3.82
N TYR A 4 -5.77 -11.89 3.01
CA TYR A 4 -6.82 -12.51 2.21
C TYR A 4 -7.92 -13.16 3.06
N GLU A 5 -7.56 -13.77 4.18
CA GLU A 5 -8.55 -14.30 5.14
C GLU A 5 -9.39 -13.18 5.76
N ARG A 6 -8.76 -12.06 6.17
CA ARG A 6 -9.49 -10.86 6.65
C ARG A 6 -10.48 -10.33 5.63
N ILE A 7 -10.07 -10.21 4.37
CA ILE A 7 -10.95 -9.74 3.30
C ILE A 7 -12.16 -10.67 3.11
N ARG A 8 -11.95 -11.99 3.12
CA ARG A 8 -13.05 -12.96 2.97
C ARG A 8 -13.99 -12.90 4.16
N ASP A 9 -13.47 -12.85 5.38
CA ASP A 9 -14.27 -12.73 6.59
C ASP A 9 -15.09 -11.43 6.59
N ASP A 10 -14.48 -10.27 6.32
CA ASP A 10 -15.23 -9.01 6.26
C ASP A 10 -16.29 -9.01 5.15
N LEU A 11 -16.03 -9.64 3.99
CA LEU A 11 -17.06 -9.79 2.96
C LEU A 11 -18.22 -10.67 3.44
N GLU A 12 -17.93 -11.78 4.12
CA GLU A 12 -18.93 -12.69 4.69
C GLU A 12 -19.77 -11.99 5.78
N GLN A 13 -19.14 -11.18 6.63
CA GLN A 13 -19.84 -10.38 7.63
C GLN A 13 -20.68 -9.26 7.00
N ALA A 14 -20.19 -8.62 5.94
CA ALA A 14 -20.94 -7.61 5.21
C ALA A 14 -22.21 -8.19 4.57
N GLU A 15 -22.12 -9.39 3.99
CA GLU A 15 -23.25 -10.09 3.38
C GLU A 15 -24.31 -10.49 4.41
N ARG A 16 -23.89 -10.90 5.62
CA ARG A 16 -24.78 -11.31 6.71
C ARG A 16 -25.29 -10.15 7.58
N ALA A 17 -24.81 -8.94 7.33
CA ALA A 17 -25.15 -7.79 8.16
C ALA A 17 -26.65 -7.51 8.14
N THR A 18 -27.25 -7.41 9.32
CA THR A 18 -28.68 -7.12 9.49
C THR A 18 -29.02 -5.64 9.35
N SER A 19 -28.01 -4.76 9.23
CA SER A 19 -28.18 -3.34 8.98
C SER A 19 -27.16 -2.80 7.98
N ALA A 20 -27.55 -1.77 7.23
CA ALA A 20 -26.68 -1.11 6.26
C ALA A 20 -25.41 -0.52 6.91
N GLU A 21 -25.52 -0.01 8.14
CA GLU A 21 -24.38 0.53 8.87
C GLU A 21 -23.30 -0.54 9.15
N HIS A 22 -23.70 -1.74 9.57
CA HIS A 22 -22.77 -2.85 9.78
C HIS A 22 -22.13 -3.29 8.46
N ALA A 23 -22.93 -3.42 7.39
CA ALA A 23 -22.41 -3.75 6.06
C ALA A 23 -21.36 -2.73 5.59
N LEU A 24 -21.64 -1.43 5.73
CA LEU A 24 -20.73 -0.36 5.33
C LEU A 24 -19.40 -0.38 6.10
N ARG A 25 -19.42 -0.73 7.40
CA ARG A 25 -18.20 -0.86 8.21
C ARG A 25 -17.30 -1.99 7.71
N HIS A 26 -17.87 -3.17 7.45
CA HIS A 26 -17.11 -4.30 6.92
C HIS A 26 -16.60 -4.04 5.50
N LEU A 27 -17.43 -3.47 4.61
CA LEU A 27 -17.00 -3.10 3.26
C LEU A 27 -15.88 -2.05 3.27
N ARG A 28 -15.89 -1.11 4.22
CA ARG A 28 -14.78 -0.16 4.41
C ARG A 28 -13.48 -0.86 4.81
N SER A 29 -13.56 -1.87 5.67
CA SER A 29 -12.41 -2.71 6.04
C SER A 29 -11.85 -3.44 4.81
N VAL A 30 -12.72 -4.07 4.01
CA VAL A 30 -12.34 -4.71 2.74
C VAL A 30 -11.61 -3.73 1.81
N LEU A 31 -12.16 -2.53 1.60
CA LEU A 31 -11.52 -1.51 0.75
C LEU A 31 -10.12 -1.14 1.26
N THR A 32 -9.94 -1.08 2.57
CA THR A 32 -8.65 -0.74 3.21
C THR A 32 -7.63 -1.84 2.97
N GLU A 33 -7.99 -3.10 3.26
CA GLU A 33 -7.09 -4.24 3.10
C GLU A 33 -6.77 -4.50 1.61
N VAL A 34 -7.75 -4.43 0.71
CA VAL A 34 -7.54 -4.57 -0.74
C VAL A 34 -6.64 -3.45 -1.27
N SER A 35 -6.81 -2.21 -0.80
CA SER A 35 -5.94 -1.10 -1.21
C SER A 35 -4.49 -1.34 -0.83
N GLN A 36 -4.23 -1.84 0.38
CA GLN A 36 -2.88 -2.19 0.82
C GLN A 36 -2.29 -3.37 0.04
N LEU A 37 -3.09 -4.40 -0.27
CA LEU A 37 -2.65 -5.49 -1.15
C LEU A 37 -2.28 -4.98 -2.53
N LEU A 38 -3.07 -4.07 -3.08
CA LEU A 38 -2.80 -3.49 -4.39
C LEU A 38 -1.47 -2.75 -4.39
N ASP A 39 -1.19 -1.95 -3.36
CA ASP A 39 0.08 -1.23 -3.21
C ASP A 39 1.26 -2.19 -3.10
N GLU A 40 1.14 -3.26 -2.31
CA GLU A 40 2.17 -4.31 -2.20
C GLU A 40 2.41 -5.03 -3.52
N GLN A 41 1.35 -5.38 -4.26
CA GLN A 41 1.48 -6.00 -5.59
C GLN A 41 2.07 -5.02 -6.62
N LEU A 42 1.77 -3.72 -6.54
CA LEU A 42 2.43 -2.70 -7.36
C LEU A 42 3.93 -2.66 -7.08
N ALA A 43 4.34 -2.63 -5.80
CA ALA A 43 5.74 -2.67 -5.42
C ALA A 43 6.44 -3.97 -5.87
N ARG A 44 5.73 -5.10 -5.86
CA ARG A 44 6.21 -6.36 -6.44
C ARG A 44 6.37 -6.29 -7.94
N ALA A 45 5.37 -5.84 -8.68
CA ALA A 45 5.43 -5.76 -10.13
C ALA A 45 6.60 -4.87 -10.59
N VAL A 46 6.83 -3.73 -9.93
CA VAL A 46 7.90 -2.81 -10.35
C VAL A 46 9.29 -3.21 -9.87
N VAL A 47 9.46 -3.89 -8.73
CA VAL A 47 10.79 -4.29 -8.23
C VAL A 47 11.15 -5.71 -8.63
N ASP A 48 10.19 -6.64 -8.51
CA ASP A 48 10.45 -8.05 -8.72
C ASP A 48 10.31 -8.50 -10.15
N ASP A 49 9.22 -8.09 -10.78
CA ASP A 49 8.91 -8.43 -12.17
C ASP A 49 9.42 -7.37 -13.15
N GLU A 50 10.12 -6.36 -12.63
CA GLU A 50 10.75 -5.24 -13.33
C GLU A 50 9.84 -4.45 -14.29
N MET A 51 8.51 -4.56 -14.11
CA MET A 51 7.53 -3.85 -14.90
C MET A 51 7.69 -2.33 -14.73
N SER A 52 7.43 -1.56 -15.78
CA SER A 52 7.50 -0.08 -15.68
C SER A 52 6.40 0.45 -14.76
N ILE A 53 6.64 1.60 -14.11
CA ILE A 53 5.65 2.27 -13.23
C ILE A 53 4.34 2.52 -14.00
N ALA A 54 4.43 2.99 -15.25
CA ALA A 54 3.27 3.24 -16.10
C ALA A 54 2.49 1.95 -16.44
N ALA A 55 3.18 0.86 -16.75
CA ALA A 55 2.52 -0.43 -17.02
C ALA A 55 1.87 -1.01 -15.75
N ALA A 56 2.53 -0.91 -14.59
CA ALA A 56 1.97 -1.27 -13.29
C ALA A 56 0.72 -0.48 -12.95
N GLY A 57 0.76 0.84 -13.12
CA GLY A 57 -0.41 1.70 -12.96
C GLY A 57 -1.55 1.29 -13.87
N LYS A 58 -1.28 1.10 -15.17
CA LYS A 58 -2.28 0.68 -16.15
C LYS A 58 -2.94 -0.64 -15.78
N SER A 59 -2.17 -1.65 -15.38
CA SER A 59 -2.70 -2.96 -14.95
C SER A 59 -3.55 -2.86 -13.67
N ALA A 60 -3.24 -1.92 -12.79
CA ALA A 60 -3.99 -1.65 -11.56
C ALA A 60 -5.19 -0.69 -11.76
N GLY A 61 -5.44 -0.21 -12.98
CA GLY A 61 -6.48 0.80 -13.24
C GLY A 61 -6.17 2.17 -12.64
N LEU A 62 -4.90 2.48 -12.40
CA LEU A 62 -4.42 3.73 -11.83
C LEU A 62 -3.81 4.63 -12.91
N THR A 63 -3.96 5.93 -12.72
CA THR A 63 -3.19 6.92 -13.47
C THR A 63 -1.73 6.92 -12.98
N GLU A 64 -0.79 7.25 -13.86
CA GLU A 64 0.65 7.22 -13.54
C GLU A 64 1.00 8.07 -12.31
N ASN A 65 0.40 9.26 -12.18
CA ASN A 65 0.62 10.16 -11.04
C ASN A 65 0.10 9.61 -9.70
N ALA A 66 -0.80 8.61 -9.71
CA ALA A 66 -1.30 7.97 -8.50
C ALA A 66 -0.37 6.84 -8.00
N VAL A 67 0.51 6.31 -8.87
CA VAL A 67 1.36 5.15 -8.54
C VAL A 67 2.50 5.55 -7.61
N GLY A 68 3.18 6.67 -7.88
CA GLY A 68 4.34 7.11 -7.09
C GLY A 68 4.06 7.21 -5.58
N PRO A 69 3.01 7.92 -5.13
CA PRO A 69 2.64 7.98 -3.71
C PRO A 69 2.23 6.64 -3.12
N ARG A 70 1.56 5.78 -3.90
CA ARG A 70 1.18 4.42 -3.48
C ARG A 70 2.38 3.51 -3.29
N LEU A 71 3.39 3.58 -4.15
CA LEU A 71 4.63 2.84 -3.96
C LEU A 71 5.37 3.33 -2.70
N ALA A 72 5.33 4.63 -2.42
CA ALA A 72 5.97 5.23 -1.24
C ALA A 72 5.33 4.78 0.09
N SER A 73 4.06 4.34 0.10
CA SER A 73 3.41 3.80 1.31
C SER A 73 3.80 2.35 1.61
N THR A 74 4.48 1.67 0.68
CA THR A 74 4.82 0.24 0.84
C THR A 74 6.10 0.05 1.65
N PRO A 75 6.18 -0.94 2.54
CA PRO A 75 7.42 -1.23 3.28
C PRO A 75 8.63 -1.51 2.38
N ARG A 76 8.39 -2.05 1.18
CA ARG A 76 9.44 -2.41 0.23
C ARG A 76 10.11 -1.19 -0.41
N LEU A 77 9.34 -0.16 -0.76
CA LEU A 77 9.86 1.00 -1.49
C LEU A 77 9.96 2.26 -0.62
N ASN A 78 9.26 2.35 0.51
CA ASN A 78 9.38 3.48 1.43
C ASN A 78 10.83 3.84 1.80
N PRO A 79 11.74 2.89 2.10
CA PRO A 79 13.16 3.21 2.39
C PRO A 79 13.90 3.89 1.23
N TYR A 80 13.37 3.76 0.01
CA TYR A 80 13.95 4.29 -1.20
C TYR A 80 13.44 5.67 -1.58
N VAL A 81 12.48 6.26 -0.86
CA VAL A 81 11.97 7.61 -1.15
C VAL A 81 13.10 8.62 -0.93
N THR A 82 13.53 9.30 -2.00
CA THR A 82 14.57 10.34 -1.93
C THR A 82 14.02 11.76 -1.93
N SER A 83 12.84 11.98 -2.53
CA SER A 83 12.25 13.30 -2.71
C SER A 83 10.75 13.30 -2.45
N GLY A 84 10.34 14.06 -1.43
CA GLY A 84 8.93 14.25 -1.09
C GLY A 84 8.25 12.99 -0.57
N ASP A 85 7.06 12.72 -1.07
CA ASP A 85 6.11 11.70 -0.62
C ASP A 85 5.82 10.63 -1.69
N ARG A 86 6.67 10.54 -2.73
CA ARG A 86 6.45 9.67 -3.89
C ARG A 86 7.71 8.92 -4.31
N ILE A 87 7.52 7.75 -4.89
CA ILE A 87 8.59 6.99 -5.56
C ILE A 87 8.74 7.44 -6.99
N THR A 88 10.00 7.67 -7.39
CA THR A 88 10.40 7.99 -8.76
C THR A 88 11.00 6.78 -9.48
N ALA A 89 11.22 6.90 -10.79
CA ALA A 89 11.88 5.86 -11.58
C ALA A 89 13.31 5.57 -11.10
N GLU A 90 14.06 6.59 -10.66
CA GLU A 90 15.42 6.41 -10.12
C GLU A 90 15.40 5.68 -8.77
N ASP A 91 14.41 5.94 -7.92
CA ASP A 91 14.24 5.20 -6.66
C ASP A 91 13.97 3.71 -6.92
N VAL A 92 13.11 3.39 -7.90
CA VAL A 92 12.84 2.00 -8.33
C VAL A 92 14.11 1.37 -8.90
N LYS A 93 14.87 2.08 -9.73
CA LYS A 93 16.13 1.60 -10.29
C LYS A 93 17.14 1.25 -9.19
N ARG A 94 17.27 2.11 -8.17
CA ARG A 94 18.11 1.84 -7.00
C ARG A 94 17.63 0.60 -6.22
N ALA A 95 16.33 0.47 -5.98
CA ALA A 95 15.77 -0.70 -5.32
C ALA A 95 16.03 -2.01 -6.08
N ARG A 96 15.92 -1.98 -7.43
CA ARG A 96 16.28 -3.13 -8.28
C ARG A 96 17.77 -3.46 -8.19
N ASN A 97 18.64 -2.45 -8.25
CA ASN A 97 20.08 -2.66 -8.15
C ASN A 97 20.45 -3.32 -6.82
N ASP A 98 19.93 -2.83 -5.70
CA ASP A 98 20.17 -3.40 -4.37
C ASP A 98 19.61 -4.82 -4.25
N LYS A 99 18.44 -5.09 -4.84
CA LYS A 99 17.89 -6.45 -4.93
C LYS A 99 18.85 -7.38 -5.70
N HIS A 100 19.35 -6.96 -6.86
CA HIS A 100 20.29 -7.75 -7.66
C HIS A 100 21.63 -7.97 -6.93
N ALA A 101 22.09 -6.97 -6.18
CA ALA A 101 23.26 -7.07 -5.31
C ALA A 101 23.03 -7.93 -4.05
N ARG A 102 21.79 -8.40 -3.81
CA ARG A 102 21.36 -9.12 -2.59
C ARG A 102 21.56 -8.31 -1.32
N THR A 103 21.49 -6.99 -1.42
CA THR A 103 21.59 -6.03 -0.32
C THR A 103 20.43 -5.04 -0.31
N PRO A 104 19.15 -5.50 -0.34
CA PRO A 104 18.02 -4.59 -0.27
C PRO A 104 18.04 -3.80 1.04
N LEU A 105 17.59 -2.55 1.01
CA LEU A 105 17.36 -1.78 2.23
C LEU A 105 16.32 -2.50 3.10
N PRO A 106 16.49 -2.48 4.44
CA PRO A 106 15.50 -3.06 5.33
C PRO A 106 14.16 -2.33 5.16
N PRO A 107 13.02 -3.03 5.25
CA PRO A 107 11.72 -2.39 5.15
C PRO A 107 11.58 -1.32 6.22
N ALA A 108 10.92 -0.22 5.88
CA ALA A 108 10.67 0.86 6.83
C ALA A 108 9.75 0.38 7.95
N ASP A 109 10.01 0.84 9.17
CA ASP A 109 9.13 0.59 10.30
C ASP A 109 7.72 1.18 10.03
N PRO A 110 6.65 0.47 10.44
CA PRO A 110 5.31 1.01 10.30
C PRO A 110 5.17 2.35 11.04
N PRO A 111 4.48 3.34 10.46
CA PRO A 111 4.34 4.66 11.09
C PRO A 111 3.64 4.53 12.44
N GLU A 112 4.13 5.27 13.44
CA GLU A 112 3.53 5.27 14.78
C GLU A 112 2.04 5.70 14.71
N PRO A 113 1.14 5.03 15.46
CA PRO A 113 -0.27 5.41 15.49
C PRO A 113 -0.42 6.86 15.95
N MET A 114 -1.02 7.70 15.10
CA MET A 114 -1.28 9.10 15.44
C MET A 114 -2.17 9.16 16.68
N ARG A 115 -1.63 9.71 17.77
CA ARG A 115 -2.40 9.95 18.99
C ARG A 115 -3.14 11.27 18.85
N PHE A 116 -4.47 11.21 19.00
CA PHE A 116 -5.26 12.43 19.13
C PHE A 116 -4.78 13.23 20.34
N LYS A 117 -4.35 14.47 20.11
CA LYS A 117 -3.99 15.41 21.17
C LYS A 117 -5.14 16.42 21.32
N PRO A 118 -5.99 16.30 22.36
CA PRO A 118 -7.07 17.25 22.58
C PRO A 118 -6.53 18.67 22.66
N ARG A 119 -7.15 19.60 21.92
CA ARG A 119 -6.84 21.02 22.07
C ARG A 119 -7.39 21.47 23.42
N ARG A 120 -6.51 21.97 24.30
CA ARG A 120 -6.93 22.60 25.56
C ARG A 120 -7.69 23.87 25.21
N ASN A 121 -9.01 23.89 25.44
CA ASN A 121 -9.78 25.13 25.39
C ASN A 121 -9.32 26.02 26.56
N ARG A 122 -9.10 27.30 26.28
CA ARG A 122 -8.85 28.34 27.27
C ARG A 122 -10.14 29.03 27.62
#